data_AF-A0A851VAU5-F1
#
_entry.id   AF-A0A851VAU5-F1
#
_cell.length_a   1.000
_cell.length_b   1.000
_cell.length_c   1.000
_cell.angle_alpha   90.00
_cell.angle_beta   90.00
_cell.angle_gamma   90.00
#
_symmetry.space_group_name_H-M   'P 1'
#
loop_
_entity.id
_entity.type
_entity.pdbx_description
1 polymer ?
#
loop_
_entity_poly.entity_id
_entity_poly.type
_entity_poly.pdbx_seq_one_letter_code
_entity_poly.pdbx_strand_id
1 'polypeptide(L)'
;QTYYHQLERKQAEEELLGRRNKPPKLVTPFIQKVETYDSVVRIAGSLGQVTVSTCYSPRRAIDAVHHAFMEEEVGTHRLRALHRIEKLFLQLLEVEEVQQKTSLALREQQTHKQEQKSQKVESIYQALKIRACSSEEEAEDEFLQLLCVRKGKKLMARLLPHLIGEQREKILLTITYHLPFLMKKDMLDE
;
A
#
# COMPACT_ATOMS: atom_id res chain seq x y z
N GLN A 1 -17.71 9.23 40.26
CA GLN A 1 -16.44 9.91 39.90
C GLN A 1 -15.23 9.06 40.26
N THR A 2 -15.14 8.54 41.49
CA THR A 2 -14.05 7.66 41.97
C THR A 2 -13.78 6.43 41.11
N TYR A 3 -14.83 5.82 40.53
CA TYR A 3 -14.71 4.69 39.61
C TYR A 3 -13.85 4.99 38.38
N TYR A 4 -14.04 6.16 37.76
CA TYR A 4 -13.31 6.56 36.55
C TYR A 4 -11.84 6.85 36.84
N HIS A 5 -11.55 7.51 37.95
CA HIS A 5 -10.17 7.74 38.38
C HIS A 5 -9.40 6.43 38.67
N GLN A 6 -10.08 5.40 39.18
CA GLN A 6 -9.47 4.08 39.37
C GLN A 6 -9.20 3.37 38.03
N LEU A 7 -10.05 3.58 37.03
CA LEU A 7 -9.89 3.01 35.69
C LEU A 7 -8.71 3.66 34.94
N GLU A 8 -8.62 4.98 34.98
CA GLU A 8 -7.52 5.75 34.39
C GLU A 8 -6.17 5.36 35.00
N ARG A 9 -6.12 5.21 36.33
CA ARG A 9 -4.88 4.81 37.02
C ARG A 9 -4.41 3.40 36.63
N LYS A 10 -5.35 2.45 36.49
CA LYS A 10 -5.05 1.09 36.05
C LYS A 10 -4.57 1.03 34.60
N GLN A 11 -5.14 1.85 33.71
CA GLN A 11 -4.67 1.95 32.32
C GLN A 11 -3.26 2.53 32.23
N ALA A 12 -2.95 3.57 33.01
CA ALA A 12 -1.62 4.15 33.08
C ALA A 12 -0.56 3.17 33.63
N GLU A 13 -0.93 2.34 34.62
CA GLU A 13 -0.07 1.28 35.16
C GLU A 13 0.19 0.15 34.12
N GLU A 14 -0.78 -0.18 33.25
CA GLU A 14 -0.60 -1.17 32.17
C GLU A 14 0.23 -0.65 30.98
N GLU A 15 0.13 0.63 30.61
CA GLU A 15 0.93 1.23 29.53
C GLU A 15 2.45 1.21 29.84
N LEU A 16 2.82 1.39 31.11
CA LEU A 16 4.21 1.31 31.57
C LEU A 16 4.81 -0.11 31.43
N LEU A 17 3.97 -1.15 31.41
CA LEU A 17 4.39 -2.54 31.27
C LEU A 17 4.55 -3.00 29.81
N GLY A 18 4.36 -2.10 28.84
CA GLY A 18 4.63 -2.37 27.41
C GLY A 18 3.72 -3.43 26.78
N ARG A 19 2.69 -3.91 27.49
CA ARG A 19 1.67 -4.80 26.91
C ARG A 19 0.71 -3.96 26.09
N ARG A 20 0.87 -3.95 24.77
CA ARG A 20 -0.18 -3.47 23.84
C ARG A 20 -1.39 -4.40 23.96
N ASN A 21 -2.26 -4.14 24.92
CA ASN A 21 -3.53 -4.81 25.05
C ASN A 21 -4.52 -4.20 24.04
N LYS A 22 -5.32 -5.07 23.42
CA LYS A 22 -6.44 -4.71 22.55
C LYS A 22 -7.30 -3.63 23.23
N PRO A 23 -7.85 -2.65 22.49
CA PRO A 23 -8.64 -1.58 23.08
C PRO A 23 -9.76 -2.19 23.96
N PRO A 24 -10.00 -1.65 25.16
CA PRO A 24 -10.98 -2.21 26.09
C PRO A 24 -12.36 -2.27 25.42
N LYS A 25 -13.03 -3.41 25.51
CA LYS A 25 -14.37 -3.59 24.93
C LYS A 25 -15.34 -2.62 25.59
N LEU A 26 -15.95 -1.74 24.80
CA LEU A 26 -17.01 -0.83 25.22
C LEU A 26 -18.25 -1.64 25.63
N VAL A 27 -18.42 -1.85 26.94
CA VAL A 27 -19.67 -2.39 27.50
C VAL A 27 -20.63 -1.22 27.72
N THR A 28 -21.50 -0.99 26.75
CA THR A 28 -22.59 -0.03 26.90
C THR A 28 -23.81 -0.70 27.53
N PRO A 29 -24.44 -0.12 28.57
CA PRO A 29 -25.74 -0.59 29.04
C PRO A 29 -26.76 -0.47 27.91
N PHE A 30 -27.58 -1.50 27.72
CA PHE A 30 -28.68 -1.47 26.76
C PHE A 30 -29.76 -0.52 27.29
N ILE A 31 -30.01 0.58 26.57
CA ILE A 31 -31.08 1.52 26.91
C ILE A 31 -32.31 1.12 26.12
N GLN A 32 -33.40 0.77 26.81
CA GLN A 32 -34.66 0.38 26.20
C GLN A 32 -35.26 1.56 25.41
N LYS A 33 -35.66 1.31 24.16
CA LYS A 33 -36.31 2.31 23.31
C LYS A 33 -37.65 2.73 23.93
N VAL A 34 -37.85 4.03 24.11
CA VAL A 34 -39.16 4.62 24.45
C VAL A 34 -39.73 5.22 23.16
N GLU A 35 -41.03 5.03 22.91
CA GLU A 35 -41.68 5.28 21.61
C GLU A 35 -41.82 6.76 21.22
N THR A 36 -41.59 7.70 22.13
CA THR A 36 -41.89 9.13 21.95
C THR A 36 -40.65 10.01 21.87
N TYR A 37 -39.86 9.88 20.81
CA TYR A 37 -38.81 10.86 20.48
C TYR A 37 -38.98 11.39 19.06
N ASP A 38 -38.77 12.71 18.90
CA ASP A 38 -38.71 13.35 17.59
C ASP A 38 -37.58 12.71 16.77
N SER A 39 -37.94 12.24 15.58
CA SER A 39 -37.13 11.28 14.82
C SER A 39 -35.80 11.86 14.34
N VAL A 40 -35.66 13.18 14.26
CA VAL A 40 -34.48 13.85 13.68
C VAL A 40 -34.23 15.18 14.38
N VAL A 41 -33.04 15.36 14.95
CA VAL A 41 -32.63 16.62 15.62
C VAL A 41 -31.37 17.16 14.93
N ARG A 42 -31.32 18.48 14.71
CA ARG A 42 -30.12 19.16 14.22
C ARG A 42 -29.29 19.62 15.41
N ILE A 43 -28.18 18.95 15.67
CA ILE A 43 -27.24 19.31 16.73
C ILE A 43 -26.35 20.42 16.18
N ALA A 44 -26.17 21.51 16.94
CA ALA A 44 -25.29 22.59 16.52
C ALA A 44 -23.84 22.06 16.38
N GLY A 45 -23.21 22.30 15.24
CA GLY A 45 -21.84 21.87 14.94
C GLY A 45 -21.71 20.49 14.27
N SER A 46 -22.79 19.73 14.08
CA SER A 46 -22.75 18.49 13.28
C SER A 46 -22.85 18.79 11.78
N LEU A 47 -22.18 17.99 10.95
CA LEU A 47 -22.19 18.10 9.49
C LEU A 47 -23.56 17.77 8.86
N GLY A 48 -24.47 17.18 9.63
CA GLY A 48 -25.81 16.78 9.18
C GLY A 48 -26.82 16.66 10.32
N GLN A 49 -28.03 16.22 9.98
CA GLN A 49 -29.07 15.92 10.96
C GLN A 49 -28.81 14.56 11.61
N VAL A 50 -29.01 14.47 12.93
CA VAL A 50 -28.75 13.24 13.70
C VAL A 50 -30.08 12.73 14.27
N THR A 51 -30.41 11.48 13.98
CA THR A 51 -31.59 10.81 14.54
C THR A 51 -31.33 10.44 15.99
N VAL A 52 -32.24 10.75 16.92
CA VAL A 52 -32.08 10.41 18.36
C VAL A 52 -31.84 8.91 18.59
N SER A 53 -32.28 8.06 17.65
CA SER A 53 -32.03 6.61 17.64
C SER A 53 -30.54 6.19 17.60
N THR A 54 -29.62 7.06 17.13
CA THR A 54 -28.18 6.76 17.16
C THR A 54 -27.63 6.69 18.58
N CYS A 55 -28.27 7.37 19.54
CA CYS A 55 -27.90 7.33 20.96
C CYS A 55 -28.21 5.97 21.61
N TYR A 56 -29.13 5.17 21.03
CA TYR A 56 -29.60 3.90 21.58
C TYR A 56 -28.88 2.66 21.00
N SER A 57 -28.11 2.83 19.93
CA SER A 57 -27.25 1.76 19.39
C SER A 57 -25.93 2.33 18.88
N PRO A 58 -25.13 2.94 19.78
CA PRO A 58 -23.85 3.56 19.41
C PRO A 58 -22.85 2.55 18.83
N ARG A 59 -23.02 1.24 19.12
CA ARG A 59 -22.18 0.17 18.56
C ARG A 59 -22.09 0.22 17.04
N ARG A 60 -23.18 0.50 16.32
CA ARG A 60 -23.19 0.57 14.84
C ARG A 60 -22.41 1.75 14.27
N ALA A 61 -22.24 2.83 15.02
CA ALA A 61 -21.44 3.98 14.60
C ALA A 61 -19.95 3.78 14.91
N ILE A 62 -19.63 2.99 15.94
CA ILE A 62 -18.25 2.78 16.42
C ILE A 62 -17.55 1.61 15.70
N ASP A 63 -18.28 0.54 15.34
CA ASP A 63 -17.70 -0.61 14.62
C ASP A 63 -17.16 -0.24 13.22
N ALA A 64 -17.68 0.84 12.63
CA ALA A 64 -17.16 1.41 11.39
C ALA A 64 -15.68 1.86 11.51
N VAL A 65 -15.23 2.21 12.71
CA VAL A 65 -13.87 2.70 12.95
C VAL A 65 -12.84 1.55 12.92
N HIS A 66 -13.22 0.34 13.31
CA HIS A 66 -12.32 -0.82 13.24
C HIS A 66 -12.09 -1.31 11.81
N HIS A 67 -13.06 -1.11 10.92
CA HIS A 67 -12.89 -1.41 9.49
C HIS A 67 -11.95 -0.42 8.78
N ALA A 68 -11.89 0.84 9.23
CA ALA A 68 -11.01 1.85 8.65
C ALA A 68 -9.51 1.51 8.81
N PHE A 69 -9.10 0.97 9.96
CA PHE A 69 -7.69 0.67 10.23
C PHE A 69 -7.12 -0.49 9.41
N MET A 70 -7.91 -1.54 9.13
CA MET A 70 -7.47 -2.65 8.26
C MET A 70 -7.39 -2.23 6.78
N GLU A 71 -8.30 -1.35 6.35
CA GLU A 71 -8.29 -0.79 5.00
C GLU A 71 -7.16 0.25 4.81
N GLU A 72 -6.82 1.00 5.87
CA GLU A 72 -5.68 1.93 5.88
C GLU A 72 -4.34 1.22 5.69
N GLU A 73 -4.07 0.11 6.40
CA GLU A 73 -2.80 -0.62 6.22
C GLU A 73 -2.67 -1.15 4.79
N VAL A 74 -3.69 -1.86 4.27
CA VAL A 74 -3.69 -2.39 2.88
C VAL A 74 -3.63 -1.26 1.85
N GLY A 75 -4.32 -0.14 2.10
CA GLY A 75 -4.31 1.05 1.27
C GLY A 75 -2.93 1.71 1.20
N THR A 76 -2.21 1.78 2.33
CA THR A 76 -0.85 2.36 2.39
C THR A 76 0.18 1.51 1.65
N HIS A 77 0.08 0.18 1.72
CA HIS A 77 0.96 -0.74 0.98
C HIS A 77 0.76 -0.62 -0.53
N ARG A 78 -0.50 -0.62 -0.99
CA ARG A 78 -0.83 -0.42 -2.40
C ARG A 78 -0.38 0.95 -2.90
N LEU A 79 -0.62 2.01 -2.13
CA LEU A 79 -0.20 3.36 -2.48
C LEU A 79 1.32 3.47 -2.60
N ARG A 80 2.08 2.84 -1.70
CA ARG A 80 3.55 2.78 -1.75
C ARG A 80 4.03 2.08 -3.02
N ALA A 81 3.43 0.94 -3.37
CA ALA A 81 3.77 0.21 -4.60
C ALA A 81 3.51 1.07 -5.84
N LEU A 82 2.36 1.73 -5.92
CA LEU A 82 2.01 2.63 -7.03
C LEU A 82 2.98 3.82 -7.13
N HIS A 83 3.28 4.48 -6.02
CA HIS A 83 4.24 5.59 -6.00
C HIS A 83 5.63 5.16 -6.48
N ARG A 84 6.08 3.96 -6.07
CA ARG A 84 7.34 3.38 -6.54
C ARG A 84 7.32 3.08 -8.04
N ILE A 85 6.21 2.53 -8.56
CA ILE A 85 6.03 2.30 -9.99
C ILE A 85 6.17 3.63 -10.75
N GLU A 86 5.50 4.70 -10.31
CA GLU A 86 5.62 6.02 -10.95
C GLU A 86 7.07 6.50 -11.00
N LYS A 87 7.78 6.42 -9.88
CA LYS A 87 9.18 6.85 -9.80
C LYS A 87 10.08 6.07 -10.76
N LEU A 88 9.95 4.74 -10.79
CA LEU A 88 10.73 3.90 -11.70
C LEU A 88 10.36 4.16 -13.17
N PHE A 89 9.09 4.47 -13.46
CA PHE A 89 8.64 4.75 -14.82
C PHE A 89 9.26 6.04 -15.35
N LEU A 90 9.36 7.08 -14.51
CA LEU A 90 10.06 8.32 -14.86
C LEU A 90 11.53 8.05 -15.18
N GLN A 91 12.22 7.26 -14.36
CA GLN A 91 13.62 6.89 -14.64
C GLN A 91 13.77 6.10 -15.96
N LEU A 92 12.83 5.20 -16.26
CA LEU A 92 12.81 4.46 -17.52
C LEU A 92 12.62 5.39 -18.74
N LEU A 93 11.74 6.38 -18.64
CA LEU A 93 11.55 7.37 -19.70
C LEU A 93 12.84 8.15 -19.98
N GLU A 94 13.63 8.48 -18.96
CA GLU A 94 14.94 9.10 -19.16
C GLU A 94 15.92 8.19 -19.90
N VAL A 95 15.92 6.88 -19.61
CA VAL A 95 16.76 5.89 -20.31
C VAL A 95 16.39 5.82 -21.79
N GLU A 96 15.09 5.77 -22.10
CA GLU A 96 14.58 5.74 -23.46
C GLU A 96 14.87 7.04 -24.22
N GLU A 97 14.77 8.19 -23.56
CA GLU A 97 15.12 9.49 -24.14
C GLU A 97 16.62 9.58 -24.45
N VAL A 98 17.49 9.13 -23.52
CA VAL A 98 18.94 9.07 -23.78
C VAL A 98 19.22 8.13 -24.96
N GLN A 99 18.55 6.98 -25.05
CA GLN A 99 18.69 6.07 -26.19
C GLN A 99 18.30 6.75 -27.51
N GLN A 100 17.16 7.44 -27.56
CA GLN A 100 16.71 8.16 -28.74
C GLN A 100 17.67 9.30 -29.14
N LYS A 101 18.22 10.03 -28.16
CA LYS A 101 19.24 11.07 -28.41
C LYS A 101 20.59 10.49 -28.84
N THR A 102 20.89 9.25 -28.45
CA THR A 102 22.14 8.57 -28.80
C THR A 102 22.10 8.01 -30.22
N SER A 103 20.95 7.57 -30.71
CA SER A 103 20.80 7.12 -32.11
C SER A 103 20.97 8.25 -33.13
N LEU A 104 20.76 9.50 -32.71
CA LEU A 104 20.91 10.70 -33.54
C LEU A 104 22.26 11.41 -33.38
N ALA A 105 23.11 10.99 -32.43
CA ALA A 105 24.35 11.68 -32.08
C ALA A 105 25.56 11.21 -32.91
N LEU A 106 26.54 12.11 -33.09
CA LEU A 106 27.87 11.78 -33.65
C LEU A 106 28.59 10.72 -32.81
N ARG A 107 29.38 9.86 -33.48
CA ARG A 107 30.10 8.71 -32.89
C ARG A 107 30.90 9.05 -31.62
N GLU A 108 31.50 10.24 -31.55
CA GLU A 108 32.36 10.66 -30.43
C GLU A 108 31.58 10.91 -29.14
N GLN A 109 30.33 11.36 -29.22
CA GLN A 109 29.46 11.57 -28.04
C GLN A 109 28.69 10.30 -27.64
N GLN A 110 28.79 9.24 -28.45
CA GLN A 110 27.98 8.03 -28.30
C GLN A 110 28.41 7.20 -27.09
N THR A 111 29.71 7.13 -26.81
CA THR A 111 30.29 6.36 -25.70
C THR A 111 29.87 6.91 -24.34
N HIS A 112 30.00 8.22 -24.13
CA HIS A 112 29.63 8.87 -22.87
C HIS A 112 28.11 8.79 -22.58
N LYS A 113 27.27 8.96 -23.61
CA LYS A 113 25.80 8.80 -23.46
C LYS A 113 25.40 7.35 -23.18
N GLN A 114 26.10 6.39 -23.77
CA GLN A 114 25.87 4.97 -23.51
C GLN A 114 26.24 4.57 -22.08
N GLU A 115 27.34 5.10 -21.54
CA GLU A 115 27.74 4.87 -20.15
C GLU A 115 26.68 5.41 -19.17
N GLN A 116 26.23 6.66 -19.38
CA GLN A 116 25.14 7.25 -18.57
C GLN A 116 23.86 6.42 -18.64
N LYS A 117 23.51 5.91 -19.83
CA LYS A 117 22.36 5.01 -19.99
C LYS A 117 22.52 3.76 -19.15
N SER A 118 23.68 3.11 -19.24
CA SER A 118 24.00 1.90 -18.47
C SER A 118 23.85 2.12 -16.97
N GLN A 119 24.41 3.22 -16.46
CA GLN A 119 24.32 3.57 -15.04
C GLN A 119 22.87 3.82 -14.58
N LYS A 120 22.04 4.46 -15.41
CA LYS A 120 20.61 4.66 -15.10
C LYS A 120 19.84 3.33 -15.08
N VAL A 121 20.10 2.46 -16.05
CA VAL A 121 19.49 1.12 -16.10
C VAL A 121 19.87 0.31 -14.85
N GLU A 122 21.13 0.35 -14.45
CA GLU A 122 21.62 -0.31 -13.23
C GLU A 122 20.92 0.24 -11.98
N SER A 123 20.75 1.57 -11.89
CA SER A 123 20.01 2.19 -10.79
C SER A 123 18.55 1.72 -10.73
N ILE A 124 17.87 1.62 -11.88
CA ILE A 124 16.50 1.09 -11.96
C ILE A 124 16.48 -0.37 -11.48
N TYR A 125 17.40 -1.19 -11.96
CA TYR A 125 17.49 -2.60 -11.60
C TYR A 125 17.67 -2.81 -10.08
N GLN A 126 18.61 -2.08 -9.47
CA GLN A 126 18.80 -2.10 -8.01
C GLN A 126 17.54 -1.63 -7.27
N ALA A 127 16.90 -0.59 -7.80
CA ALA A 127 15.68 -0.04 -7.23
C ALA A 127 14.47 -0.98 -7.35
N LEU A 128 14.50 -2.04 -8.17
CA LEU A 128 13.48 -3.10 -8.18
C LEU A 128 13.55 -4.02 -6.95
N LYS A 129 14.70 -4.09 -6.26
CA LYS A 129 14.93 -4.93 -5.07
C LYS A 129 14.49 -6.39 -5.25
N ILE A 130 14.90 -6.99 -6.37
CA ILE A 130 14.57 -8.39 -6.68
C ILE A 130 15.29 -9.30 -5.67
N ARG A 131 14.51 -9.88 -4.75
CA ARG A 131 14.97 -10.83 -3.73
C ARG A 131 14.39 -12.23 -3.99
N ALA A 132 15.08 -13.25 -3.49
CA ALA A 132 14.47 -14.56 -3.35
C ALA A 132 13.46 -14.48 -2.20
N CYS A 133 12.21 -14.80 -2.48
CA CYS A 133 11.10 -14.72 -1.54
C CYS A 133 10.46 -16.11 -1.46
N SER A 134 10.03 -16.53 -0.26
CA SER A 134 9.26 -17.77 -0.11
C SER A 134 7.80 -17.56 -0.55
N SER A 135 7.04 -18.64 -0.72
CA SER A 135 5.61 -18.55 -1.09
C SER A 135 4.76 -17.83 -0.02
N GLU A 136 5.19 -17.84 1.24
CA GLU A 136 4.45 -17.20 2.34
C GLU A 136 4.60 -15.67 2.32
N GLU A 137 5.70 -15.15 1.76
CA GLU A 137 6.05 -13.73 1.76
C GLU A 137 5.68 -13.01 0.43
N GLU A 138 5.06 -13.70 -0.54
CA GLU A 138 4.80 -13.16 -1.89
C GLU A 138 3.93 -11.89 -1.88
N ALA A 139 3.00 -11.80 -0.92
CA ALA A 139 2.10 -10.66 -0.77
C ALA A 139 2.80 -9.39 -0.27
N GLU A 140 3.97 -9.53 0.37
CA GLU A 140 4.73 -8.42 0.95
C GLU A 140 5.93 -8.03 0.06
N ASP A 141 6.33 -8.91 -0.86
CA ASP A 141 7.48 -8.67 -1.73
C ASP A 141 7.27 -7.47 -2.67
N GLU A 142 8.13 -6.47 -2.55
CA GLU A 142 7.96 -5.22 -3.28
C GLU A 142 8.07 -5.38 -4.81
N PHE A 143 8.83 -6.38 -5.30
CA PHE A 143 8.97 -6.65 -6.73
C PHE A 143 7.73 -7.39 -7.27
N LEU A 144 7.21 -8.37 -6.54
CA LEU A 144 5.97 -9.06 -6.92
C LEU A 144 4.77 -8.12 -6.85
N GLN A 145 4.68 -7.25 -5.83
CA GLN A 145 3.63 -6.23 -5.77
C GLN A 145 3.66 -5.26 -6.96
N LEU A 146 4.84 -4.99 -7.53
CA LEU A 146 4.96 -4.21 -8.77
C LEU A 146 4.33 -4.96 -9.96
N LEU A 147 4.54 -6.27 -10.05
CA LEU A 147 4.01 -7.11 -11.12
C LEU A 147 2.50 -7.35 -11.02
N CYS A 148 1.91 -7.24 -9.83
CA CYS A 148 0.47 -7.31 -9.61
C CYS A 148 -0.30 -6.09 -10.15
N VAL A 149 0.37 -5.10 -10.74
CA VAL A 149 -0.27 -3.88 -11.27
C VAL A 149 0.00 -3.78 -12.77
N ARG A 150 -1.05 -3.52 -13.57
CA ARG A 150 -0.96 -3.34 -15.02
C ARG A 150 0.16 -2.40 -15.48
N LYS A 151 0.35 -1.26 -14.80
CA LYS A 151 1.42 -0.29 -15.13
C LYS A 151 2.82 -0.84 -14.78
N GLY A 152 2.96 -1.60 -13.70
CA GLY A 152 4.22 -2.25 -13.35
C GLY A 152 4.61 -3.34 -14.36
N LYS A 153 3.65 -4.14 -14.86
CA LYS A 153 3.87 -5.08 -15.97
C LYS A 153 4.37 -4.38 -17.24
N LYS A 154 3.75 -3.25 -17.61
CA LYS A 154 4.21 -2.41 -18.74
C LYS A 154 5.62 -1.86 -18.51
N LEU A 155 5.94 -1.45 -17.28
CA LEU A 155 7.27 -0.98 -16.91
C LEU A 155 8.32 -2.09 -17.13
N MET A 156 8.04 -3.31 -16.67
CA MET A 156 8.92 -4.47 -16.86
C MET A 156 9.11 -4.83 -18.33
N ALA A 157 8.02 -4.90 -19.09
CA ALA A 157 8.09 -5.22 -20.52
C ALA A 157 8.98 -4.24 -21.31
N ARG A 158 8.95 -2.95 -20.95
CA ARG A 158 9.79 -1.91 -21.56
C ARG A 158 11.21 -1.87 -21.01
N LEU A 159 11.42 -2.24 -19.75
CA LEU A 159 12.75 -2.28 -19.13
C LEU A 159 13.59 -3.47 -19.63
N LEU A 160 12.97 -4.64 -19.82
CA LEU A 160 13.66 -5.89 -20.18
C LEU A 160 14.66 -5.76 -21.36
N PRO A 161 14.34 -5.08 -22.47
CA PRO A 161 15.29 -4.87 -23.57
C PRO A 161 16.54 -4.06 -23.22
N HIS A 162 16.49 -3.26 -22.15
CA HIS A 162 17.60 -2.41 -21.72
C HIS A 162 18.57 -3.08 -20.75
N LEU A 163 18.13 -4.16 -20.09
CA LEU A 163 18.91 -4.89 -19.09
C LEU A 163 20.00 -5.77 -19.73
N ILE A 164 21.05 -6.06 -18.96
CA ILE A 164 22.06 -7.05 -19.37
C ILE A 164 21.52 -8.48 -19.23
N GLY A 165 22.19 -9.45 -19.87
CA GLY A 165 21.73 -10.84 -19.93
C GLY A 165 21.43 -11.46 -18.56
N GLU A 166 22.37 -11.33 -17.62
CA GLU A 166 22.25 -11.88 -16.26
C GLU A 166 21.05 -11.29 -15.49
N GLN A 167 20.80 -9.99 -15.64
CA GLN A 167 19.67 -9.31 -14.98
C GLN A 167 18.33 -9.80 -15.53
N ARG A 168 18.23 -9.98 -16.86
CA ARG A 168 17.04 -10.52 -17.50
C ARG A 168 16.76 -11.94 -17.04
N GLU A 169 17.79 -12.78 -17.00
CA GLU A 169 17.67 -14.16 -16.55
C GLU A 169 17.17 -14.23 -15.11
N LYS A 170 17.78 -13.45 -14.20
CA LYS A 170 17.34 -13.39 -12.80
C LYS A 170 15.88 -12.95 -12.67
N ILE A 171 15.46 -11.92 -13.40
CA ILE A 171 14.05 -11.46 -13.42
C ILE A 171 13.12 -12.57 -13.92
N LEU A 172 13.46 -13.20 -15.04
CA LEU A 172 12.64 -14.26 -15.63
C LEU A 172 12.52 -15.47 -14.69
N LEU A 173 13.62 -15.86 -14.03
CA LEU A 173 13.61 -16.93 -13.02
C LEU A 173 12.70 -16.58 -11.85
N THR A 174 12.78 -15.36 -11.31
CA THR A 174 11.91 -14.90 -10.21
C THR A 174 10.44 -14.89 -10.64
N ILE A 175 10.13 -14.36 -11.83
CA ILE A 175 8.74 -14.33 -12.35
C ILE A 175 8.22 -15.75 -12.55
N THR A 176 9.04 -16.65 -13.09
CA THR A 176 8.65 -18.03 -13.36
C THR A 176 8.38 -18.80 -12.07
N TYR A 177 9.23 -18.61 -11.06
CA TYR A 177 9.06 -19.24 -9.75
C TYR A 177 7.76 -18.80 -9.06
N HIS A 178 7.41 -17.51 -9.16
CA HIS A 178 6.20 -16.93 -8.55
C HIS A 178 4.99 -16.83 -9.51
N LEU A 179 5.05 -17.49 -10.67
CA LEU A 179 4.01 -17.40 -11.69
C LEU A 179 2.61 -17.79 -11.17
N PRO A 180 2.42 -18.84 -10.34
CA PRO A 180 1.11 -19.19 -9.82
C PRO A 180 0.47 -18.07 -8.97
N PHE A 181 1.28 -17.34 -8.20
CA PHE A 181 0.83 -16.20 -7.41
C PHE A 181 0.40 -15.03 -8.30
N LEU A 182 1.23 -14.68 -9.28
CA LEU A 182 0.97 -13.59 -10.21
C LEU A 182 -0.29 -13.84 -11.05
N MET A 183 -0.47 -15.07 -11.55
CA MET A 183 -1.67 -15.43 -12.32
C MET A 183 -2.96 -15.30 -11.51
N LYS A 184 -2.96 -15.68 -10.22
CA LYS A 184 -4.13 -15.50 -9.35
C LYS A 184 -4.51 -14.04 -9.18
N LYS A 185 -3.53 -13.13 -9.14
CA LYS A 185 -3.75 -11.69 -9.01
C LYS A 185 -4.20 -11.05 -10.33
N ASP A 186 -3.72 -11.55 -11.46
CA ASP A 186 -4.06 -11.04 -12.78
C ASP A 186 -5.51 -11.30 -13.20
N MET A 187 -6.17 -12.35 -12.67
CA MET A 187 -7.58 -12.63 -12.94
C MET A 187 -8.56 -11.53 -12.48
N LEU A 188 -8.10 -10.58 -11.65
CA LEU A 188 -8.89 -9.45 -11.16
C LEU A 188 -8.69 -8.17 -11.98
N ASP A 189 -7.70 -8.15 -12.89
CA ASP A 189 -7.26 -6.98 -13.66
C ASP A 189 -7.70 -7.03 -15.15
N GLU A 190 -8.28 -8.16 -15.60
CA GLU A 190 -8.96 -8.32 -16.91
C GLU A 190 -10.44 -7.96 -16.85
#